data_AF-A0A6B2UME7-F1
#
_entry.id   AF-A0A6B2UME7-F1
#
_cell.length_a   1.000
_cell.length_b   1.000
_cell.length_c   1.000
_cell.angle_alpha   90.00
_cell.angle_beta   90.00
_cell.angle_gamma   90.00
#
_symmetry.space_group_name_H-M   'P 1'
#
loop_
_entity.id
_entity.type
_entity.pdbx_description
1 polymer ?
#
loop_
_entity_poly.entity_id
_entity_poly.type
_entity_poly.pdbx_seq_one_letter_code
_entity_poly.pdbx_strand_id
1 'polypeptide(L)'
;MSHIVVLGSTNMDLVAHVARAPERGETVTGHSFRTHPGGKGANQAVAAARAGGTVAMIGAVGEDALGTRLRQELADAGVDTELLRLVPGPSGTAHIVVDDAGGNAIVVVPGANASLTGLVPGDEHLIAGADTLLLQLEIPLGTVLAGAEAGRRHGVRTVLTPAPAQTLPPGLLAATDLLVPNEHEAAALTGSRDPAEAARVLLDRVPEVVVTLGARGCLYAARGAA
;
A
#
# COMPACT_ATOMS: atom_id res chain seq x y z
N MET A 1 -14.46 -12.27 14.19
CA MET A 1 -13.94 -11.09 13.46
C MET A 1 -12.75 -11.58 12.66
N SER A 2 -12.57 -11.13 11.42
CA SER A 2 -11.46 -11.58 10.58
C SER A 2 -10.14 -10.99 11.07
N HIS A 3 -9.11 -11.82 11.20
CA HIS A 3 -7.75 -11.44 11.52
C HIS A 3 -7.02 -11.03 10.25
N ILE A 4 -6.60 -9.76 10.18
CA ILE A 4 -5.98 -9.18 8.99
C ILE A 4 -4.59 -8.70 9.37
N VAL A 5 -3.60 -9.15 8.60
CA VAL A 5 -2.23 -8.63 8.70
C VAL A 5 -1.98 -7.73 7.51
N VAL A 6 -1.43 -6.56 7.77
CA VAL A 6 -0.95 -5.66 6.73
C VAL A 6 0.58 -5.65 6.76
N LEU A 7 1.22 -6.02 5.67
CA LEU A 7 2.66 -5.83 5.47
C LEU A 7 2.85 -4.69 4.48
N GLY A 8 3.27 -3.52 4.97
CA GLY A 8 3.23 -2.32 4.15
C GLY A 8 3.88 -1.08 4.71
N SER A 9 3.76 0.00 3.96
CA SER A 9 4.38 1.29 4.24
C SER A 9 3.63 2.12 5.27
N THR A 10 4.37 2.96 5.99
CA THR A 10 3.84 4.12 6.72
C THR A 10 4.52 5.38 6.22
N ASN A 11 3.76 6.43 5.89
CA ASN A 11 4.31 7.70 5.43
C ASN A 11 3.64 8.86 6.18
N MET A 12 4.37 9.96 6.38
CA MET A 12 3.74 11.25 6.66
C MET A 12 3.58 12.02 5.36
N ASP A 13 2.35 12.38 5.01
CA ASP A 13 2.04 13.20 3.85
C ASP A 13 2.20 14.68 4.21
N LEU A 14 3.10 15.36 3.53
CA LEU A 14 3.45 16.78 3.69
C LEU A 14 2.82 17.56 2.53
N VAL A 15 1.65 18.16 2.78
CA VAL A 15 0.81 18.75 1.74
C VAL A 15 0.95 20.27 1.73
N ALA A 16 1.49 20.80 0.64
CA ALA A 16 1.53 22.24 0.37
C ALA A 16 0.46 22.60 -0.68
N HIS A 17 -0.40 23.56 -0.33
CA HIS A 17 -1.38 24.11 -1.26
C HIS A 17 -0.85 25.39 -1.90
N VAL A 18 -0.95 25.46 -3.23
CA VAL A 18 -0.43 26.52 -4.08
C VAL A 18 -1.47 26.92 -5.13
N ALA A 19 -1.37 28.12 -5.70
CA ALA A 19 -2.25 28.49 -6.81
C ALA A 19 -2.00 27.62 -8.06
N ARG A 20 -0.72 27.30 -8.31
CA ARG A 20 -0.24 26.46 -9.41
C ARG A 20 1.04 25.75 -8.98
N ALA A 21 1.21 24.48 -9.35
CA ALA A 21 2.46 23.76 -9.12
C ALA A 21 3.64 24.48 -9.81
N PRO A 22 4.83 24.56 -9.16
CA PRO A 22 6.00 25.19 -9.76
C PRO A 22 6.52 24.39 -10.95
N GLU A 23 6.98 25.08 -11.99
CA GLU A 23 7.80 24.49 -13.05
C GLU A 23 9.28 24.39 -12.64
N ARG A 24 10.09 23.73 -13.48
CA ARG A 24 11.53 23.57 -13.22
C ARG A 24 12.20 24.96 -13.12
N GLY A 25 12.80 25.22 -11.96
CA GLY A 25 13.52 26.46 -11.68
C GLY A 25 12.65 27.57 -11.08
N GLU A 26 11.34 27.35 -10.94
CA GLU A 26 10.45 28.32 -10.31
C GLU A 26 10.38 28.14 -8.79
N THR A 27 10.07 29.24 -8.10
CA THR A 27 9.69 29.24 -6.68
C THR A 27 8.30 29.85 -6.58
N VAL A 28 7.35 29.12 -5.99
CA VAL A 28 5.99 29.59 -5.78
C VAL A 28 5.71 29.77 -4.28
N THR A 29 4.93 30.79 -3.93
CA THR A 29 4.48 30.98 -2.53
C THR A 29 3.23 30.12 -2.30
N GLY A 30 3.30 29.20 -1.35
CA GLY A 30 2.13 28.44 -0.89
C GLY A 30 1.25 29.25 0.06
N HIS A 31 -0.02 28.88 0.16
CA HIS A 31 -0.99 29.56 1.01
C HIS A 31 -1.45 28.71 2.21
N SER A 32 -1.22 27.38 2.20
CA SER A 32 -1.40 26.54 3.39
C SER A 32 -0.51 25.30 3.37
N PHE A 33 -0.23 24.76 4.56
CA PHE A 33 0.55 23.54 4.77
C PHE A 33 -0.17 22.62 5.76
N ARG A 34 -0.25 21.33 5.43
CA ARG A 34 -0.87 20.30 6.28
C ARG A 34 -0.02 19.06 6.34
N THR A 35 -0.12 18.35 7.45
CA THR A 35 0.52 17.04 7.63
C THR A 35 -0.53 16.00 7.97
N HIS A 36 -0.54 14.89 7.24
CA HIS A 36 -1.48 13.80 7.43
C HIS A 36 -0.72 12.48 7.57
N PRO A 37 -1.03 11.65 8.58
CA PRO A 37 -0.63 10.25 8.57
C PRO A 37 -1.14 9.58 7.27
N GLY A 38 -0.28 8.81 6.62
CA GLY A 38 -0.54 8.19 5.33
C GLY A 38 0.37 7.00 5.07
N GLY A 39 0.61 6.70 3.80
CA GLY A 39 1.23 5.45 3.34
C GLY A 39 0.18 4.38 3.06
N LYS A 40 0.34 3.67 1.94
CA LYS A 40 -0.68 2.72 1.48
C LYS A 40 -0.93 1.60 2.49
N GLY A 41 0.11 1.13 3.17
CA GLY A 41 -0.02 0.10 4.22
C GLY A 41 -0.84 0.60 5.40
N ALA A 42 -0.45 1.73 5.98
CA ALA A 42 -1.17 2.35 7.09
C ALA A 42 -2.64 2.65 6.72
N ASN A 43 -2.90 3.19 5.53
CA ASN A 43 -4.25 3.47 5.06
C ASN A 43 -5.10 2.21 4.95
N GLN A 44 -4.53 1.10 4.46
CA GLN A 44 -5.22 -0.19 4.41
C GLN A 44 -5.49 -0.75 5.81
N ALA A 45 -4.53 -0.65 6.73
CA ALA A 45 -4.68 -1.13 8.10
C ALA A 45 -5.79 -0.38 8.84
N VAL A 46 -5.80 0.96 8.75
CA VAL A 46 -6.84 1.81 9.35
C VAL A 46 -8.21 1.53 8.71
N ALA A 47 -8.28 1.36 7.40
CA ALA A 47 -9.53 1.05 6.71
C ALA A 47 -10.09 -0.32 7.15
N ALA A 48 -9.23 -1.34 7.25
CA ALA A 48 -9.61 -2.68 7.71
C ALA A 48 -10.09 -2.68 9.17
N ALA A 49 -9.42 -1.92 10.06
CA ALA A 49 -9.81 -1.81 11.46
C ALA A 49 -11.17 -1.10 11.61
N ARG A 50 -11.37 0.00 10.88
CA ARG A 50 -12.66 0.73 10.84
C ARG A 50 -13.80 -0.10 10.25
N ALA A 51 -13.50 -1.06 9.38
CA ALA A 51 -14.46 -2.02 8.87
C ALA A 51 -14.80 -3.16 9.85
N GLY A 52 -14.20 -3.18 11.05
CA GLY A 52 -14.44 -4.18 12.09
C GLY A 52 -13.50 -5.39 12.07
N GLY A 53 -12.39 -5.31 11.31
CA GLY A 53 -11.34 -6.33 11.33
C GLY A 53 -10.46 -6.23 12.58
N THR A 54 -9.92 -7.37 13.02
CA THR A 54 -8.81 -7.40 13.99
C THR A 54 -7.51 -7.26 13.20
N VAL A 55 -6.85 -6.10 13.29
CA VAL A 55 -5.75 -5.75 12.37
C VAL A 55 -4.42 -5.66 13.11
N ALA A 56 -3.38 -6.25 12.53
CA ALA A 56 -2.00 -6.04 12.94
C ALA A 56 -1.16 -5.54 11.75
N MET A 57 -0.19 -4.67 12.03
CA MET A 57 0.68 -4.10 11.01
C MET A 57 2.14 -4.51 11.18
N ILE A 58 2.69 -5.11 10.13
CA ILE A 58 4.12 -5.30 9.91
C ILE A 58 4.60 -4.15 9.02
N GLY A 59 5.51 -3.34 9.54
CA GLY A 59 6.01 -2.17 8.83
C GLY A 59 7.18 -1.54 9.55
N ALA A 60 7.57 -0.32 9.16
CA ALA A 60 8.64 0.42 9.82
C ALA A 60 8.30 1.91 9.93
N VAL A 61 8.70 2.51 11.04
CA VAL A 61 8.72 3.95 11.30
C VAL A 61 10.12 4.37 11.78
N GLY A 62 10.48 5.62 11.53
CA GLY A 62 11.76 6.18 11.99
C GLY A 62 11.74 6.54 13.48
N GLU A 63 12.91 6.74 14.06
CA GLU A 63 13.12 7.28 15.42
C GLU A 63 12.82 8.78 15.55
N ASP A 64 12.11 9.36 14.58
CA ASP A 64 11.75 10.76 14.55
C ASP A 64 10.35 11.04 15.15
N ALA A 65 10.01 12.31 15.29
CA ALA A 65 8.71 12.74 15.79
C ALA A 65 7.55 12.27 14.89
N LEU A 66 7.81 12.08 13.60
CA LEU A 66 6.83 11.55 12.66
C LEU A 66 6.52 10.09 12.96
N GLY A 67 7.53 9.28 13.28
CA GLY A 67 7.35 7.86 13.60
C GLY A 67 6.52 7.65 14.85
N THR A 68 6.73 8.49 15.87
CA THR A 68 5.86 8.51 17.07
C THR A 68 4.41 8.80 16.70
N ARG A 69 4.17 9.82 15.87
CA ARG A 69 2.81 10.20 15.44
C ARG A 69 2.15 9.15 14.55
N LEU A 70 2.89 8.53 13.64
CA LEU A 70 2.39 7.48 12.75
C LEU A 70 1.96 6.23 13.54
N ARG A 71 2.78 5.82 14.52
CA ARG A 71 2.43 4.71 15.42
C ARG A 71 1.18 5.02 16.25
N GLN A 72 1.10 6.24 16.81
CA GLN A 72 -0.04 6.67 17.61
C GLN A 72 -1.34 6.61 16.79
N GLU A 73 -1.34 7.13 15.56
CA GLU A 73 -2.53 7.11 14.68
C GLU A 73 -3.02 5.67 14.41
N LEU A 74 -2.10 4.74 14.15
CA LEU A 74 -2.45 3.33 13.95
C LEU A 74 -3.06 2.72 15.22
N ALA A 75 -2.45 2.95 16.38
CA ALA A 75 -2.94 2.45 17.65
C ALA A 75 -4.33 3.04 18.00
N ASP A 76 -4.53 4.34 17.80
CA ASP A 76 -5.80 5.02 18.01
C ASP A 76 -6.90 4.51 17.07
N ALA A 77 -6.53 4.02 15.88
CA ALA A 77 -7.43 3.35 14.94
C ALA A 77 -7.73 1.87 15.29
N GLY A 78 -7.13 1.33 16.36
CA GLY A 78 -7.29 -0.06 16.78
C GLY A 78 -6.41 -1.06 16.04
N VAL A 79 -5.33 -0.60 15.39
CA VAL A 79 -4.34 -1.46 14.74
C VAL A 79 -3.26 -1.86 15.74
N ASP A 80 -2.99 -3.16 15.84
CA ASP A 80 -1.83 -3.67 16.59
C ASP A 80 -0.52 -3.28 15.89
N THR A 81 0.37 -2.63 16.64
CA THR A 81 1.64 -2.09 16.16
C THR A 81 2.86 -2.76 16.80
N GLU A 82 2.70 -3.93 17.44
CA GLU A 82 3.80 -4.66 18.06
C GLU A 82 4.95 -4.95 17.06
N LEU A 83 4.60 -5.37 15.82
CA LEU A 83 5.56 -5.61 14.74
C LEU A 83 5.80 -4.41 13.81
N LEU A 84 5.35 -3.22 14.22
CA LEU A 84 5.78 -1.98 13.58
C LEU A 84 7.19 -1.66 14.09
N ARG A 85 8.20 -1.84 13.24
CA ARG A 85 9.61 -1.68 13.61
C ARG A 85 9.94 -0.20 13.84
N LEU A 86 10.74 0.07 14.87
CA LEU A 86 11.39 1.37 15.06
C LEU A 86 12.81 1.27 14.52
N VAL A 87 13.18 2.13 13.57
CA VAL A 87 14.49 2.07 12.91
C VAL A 87 15.21 3.41 12.95
N PRO A 88 16.57 3.42 13.00
CA PRO A 88 17.33 4.65 12.97
C PRO A 88 17.06 5.47 11.68
N GLY A 89 16.94 6.78 11.84
CA GLY A 89 16.70 7.72 10.74
C GLY A 89 15.23 8.13 10.59
N PRO A 90 14.88 8.80 9.48
CA PRO A 90 13.57 9.41 9.30
C PRO A 90 12.50 8.40 8.90
N SER A 91 11.26 8.67 9.29
CA SER A 91 10.07 7.99 8.76
C SER A 91 9.89 8.26 7.27
N GLY A 92 9.11 7.41 6.59
CA GLY A 92 8.73 7.66 5.21
C GLY A 92 7.90 8.95 5.08
N THR A 93 8.06 9.66 3.97
CA THR A 93 7.33 10.90 3.70
C THR A 93 6.85 10.98 2.25
N ALA A 94 5.72 11.64 2.03
CA ALA A 94 5.26 12.03 0.71
C ALA A 94 5.17 13.56 0.65
N HIS A 95 5.93 14.19 -0.23
CA HIS A 95 5.88 15.62 -0.47
C HIS A 95 4.86 15.90 -1.57
N ILE A 96 3.72 16.47 -1.18
CA ILE A 96 2.56 16.63 -2.04
C ILE A 96 2.33 18.12 -2.29
N VAL A 97 2.35 18.51 -3.56
CA VAL A 97 1.89 19.82 -4.00
C VAL A 97 0.50 19.65 -4.57
N VAL A 98 -0.46 20.44 -4.09
CA VAL A 98 -1.84 20.48 -4.62
C VAL A 98 -2.11 21.89 -5.14
N ASP A 99 -2.54 21.98 -6.40
CA ASP A 99 -2.93 23.26 -7.00
C ASP A 99 -4.44 23.53 -6.92
N ASP A 100 -4.86 24.77 -7.18
CA ASP A 100 -6.26 25.19 -7.13
C ASP A 100 -7.14 24.54 -8.21
N ALA A 101 -6.54 23.96 -9.26
CA ALA A 101 -7.24 23.18 -10.27
C ALA A 101 -7.48 21.73 -9.85
N GLY A 102 -6.98 21.31 -8.68
CA GLY A 102 -7.07 19.95 -8.15
C GLY A 102 -6.00 19.00 -8.68
N GLY A 103 -5.01 19.52 -9.43
CA GLY A 103 -3.83 18.78 -9.83
C GLY A 103 -2.90 18.51 -8.65
N ASN A 104 -2.15 17.40 -8.71
CA ASN A 104 -1.16 17.08 -7.70
C ASN A 104 0.18 16.58 -8.27
N ALA A 105 1.26 16.88 -7.55
CA ALA A 105 2.58 16.33 -7.79
C ALA A 105 3.11 15.74 -6.47
N ILE A 106 3.59 14.50 -6.52
CA ILE A 106 3.98 13.73 -5.34
C ILE A 106 5.40 13.23 -5.49
N VAL A 107 6.25 13.50 -4.50
CA VAL A 107 7.57 12.88 -4.34
C VAL A 107 7.55 12.04 -3.08
N VAL A 108 7.78 10.74 -3.22
CA VAL A 108 7.86 9.83 -2.06
C VAL A 108 9.32 9.60 -1.69
N VAL A 109 9.64 9.77 -0.40
CA VAL A 109 10.92 9.43 0.20
C VAL A 109 10.68 8.25 1.14
N PRO A 110 11.13 7.02 0.81
CA PRO A 110 10.77 5.82 1.56
C PRO A 110 11.17 5.84 3.04
N GLY A 111 12.27 6.51 3.41
CA GLY A 111 12.77 6.57 4.79
C GLY A 111 12.87 5.18 5.42
N ALA A 112 12.36 5.04 6.64
CA ALA A 112 12.24 3.78 7.38
C ALA A 112 11.66 2.61 6.57
N ASN A 113 10.72 2.85 5.64
CA ASN A 113 10.13 1.77 4.83
C ASN A 113 11.19 1.03 3.98
N ALA A 114 12.26 1.71 3.56
CA ALA A 114 13.33 1.09 2.79
C ALA A 114 14.13 0.03 3.58
N SER A 115 14.06 0.09 4.92
CA SER A 115 14.73 -0.86 5.81
C SER A 115 14.02 -2.21 5.92
N LEU A 116 12.80 -2.33 5.39
CA LEU A 116 12.05 -3.58 5.33
C LEU A 116 12.63 -4.46 4.22
N THR A 117 13.81 -5.04 4.44
CA THR A 117 14.56 -5.88 3.47
C THR A 117 14.40 -7.38 3.70
N GLY A 118 13.35 -7.78 4.40
CA GLY A 118 12.93 -9.17 4.58
C GLY A 118 11.97 -9.32 5.75
N LEU A 119 11.45 -10.54 5.90
CA LEU A 119 10.75 -10.94 7.11
C LEU A 119 11.78 -11.18 8.22
N VAL A 120 11.45 -10.72 9.43
CA VAL A 120 12.24 -10.93 10.65
C VAL A 120 11.49 -11.87 11.61
N PRO A 121 12.12 -12.37 12.68
CA PRO A 121 11.44 -13.22 13.65
C PRO A 121 10.14 -12.59 14.15
N GLY A 122 9.04 -13.36 14.14
CA GLY A 122 7.70 -12.89 14.51
C GLY A 122 6.81 -12.62 13.30
N ASP A 123 7.34 -12.04 12.21
CA ASP A 123 6.54 -11.64 11.04
C ASP A 123 5.79 -12.82 10.42
N GLU A 124 6.50 -13.90 10.10
CA GLU A 124 5.89 -15.08 9.48
C GLU A 124 4.90 -15.77 10.42
N HIS A 125 5.16 -15.77 11.73
CA HIS A 125 4.22 -16.32 12.71
C HIS A 125 2.92 -15.53 12.75
N LEU A 126 3.02 -14.19 12.73
CA LEU A 126 1.86 -13.31 12.67
C LEU A 126 1.07 -13.51 11.36
N ILE A 127 1.77 -13.60 10.22
CA ILE A 127 1.15 -13.88 8.92
C ILE A 127 0.41 -15.23 8.97
N ALA A 128 1.06 -16.29 9.46
CA ALA A 128 0.49 -17.64 9.52
C ALA A 128 -0.79 -17.74 10.37
N GLY A 129 -0.97 -16.84 11.35
CA GLY A 129 -2.16 -16.77 12.19
C GLY A 129 -3.31 -15.93 11.63
N ALA A 130 -3.14 -15.32 10.45
CA ALA A 130 -4.13 -14.41 9.86
C ALA A 130 -5.11 -15.13 8.92
N ASP A 131 -6.31 -14.57 8.78
CA ASP A 131 -7.24 -14.96 7.71
C ASP A 131 -6.85 -14.33 6.37
N THR A 132 -6.25 -13.13 6.42
CA THR A 132 -5.90 -12.35 5.22
C THR A 132 -4.64 -11.53 5.41
N LEU A 133 -3.79 -11.52 4.39
CA LEU A 133 -2.61 -10.68 4.27
C LEU A 133 -2.85 -9.59 3.20
N LEU A 134 -2.73 -8.32 3.59
CA LEU A 134 -2.82 -7.17 2.68
C LEU A 134 -1.41 -6.66 2.34
N LEU A 135 -1.14 -6.49 1.05
CA LEU A 135 0.14 -6.07 0.50
C LEU A 135 -0.02 -4.88 -0.46
N GLN A 136 1.01 -4.03 -0.50
CA GLN A 136 1.18 -2.96 -1.48
C GLN A 136 2.66 -2.85 -1.85
N LEU A 137 3.04 -1.93 -2.75
CA LEU A 137 4.37 -1.88 -3.35
C LEU A 137 5.22 -0.66 -2.92
N GLU A 138 4.95 -0.10 -1.75
CA GLU A 138 5.69 1.04 -1.17
C GLU A 138 6.83 0.62 -0.22
N ILE A 139 7.12 -0.67 -0.13
CA ILE A 139 8.25 -1.25 0.60
C ILE A 139 9.10 -2.08 -0.39
N PRO A 140 10.35 -2.48 -0.04
CA PRO A 140 11.18 -3.28 -0.93
C PRO A 140 10.47 -4.53 -1.46
N LEU A 141 10.48 -4.70 -2.79
CA LEU A 141 9.72 -5.73 -3.49
C LEU A 141 10.08 -7.16 -3.05
N GLY A 142 11.34 -7.39 -2.65
CA GLY A 142 11.77 -8.68 -2.09
C GLY A 142 11.03 -9.06 -0.80
N THR A 143 10.66 -8.07 0.02
CA THR A 143 9.91 -8.28 1.26
C THR A 143 8.43 -8.51 0.98
N VAL A 144 7.86 -7.79 0.01
CA VAL A 144 6.50 -8.05 -0.47
C VAL A 144 6.38 -9.48 -0.98
N LEU A 145 7.34 -9.93 -1.80
CA LEU A 145 7.39 -11.31 -2.29
C LEU A 145 7.52 -12.31 -1.14
N ALA A 146 8.44 -12.09 -0.19
CA ALA A 146 8.60 -12.98 0.96
C ALA A 146 7.32 -13.09 1.81
N GLY A 147 6.61 -11.97 2.00
CA GLY A 147 5.31 -11.95 2.68
C GLY A 147 4.24 -12.74 1.93
N ALA A 148 4.11 -12.53 0.62
CA ALA A 148 3.16 -13.27 -0.22
C ALA A 148 3.45 -14.78 -0.23
N GLU A 149 4.73 -15.17 -0.33
CA GLU A 149 5.15 -16.57 -0.26
C GLU A 149 4.85 -17.19 1.11
N ALA A 150 5.07 -16.45 2.21
CA ALA A 150 4.68 -16.89 3.54
C ALA A 150 3.16 -17.09 3.65
N GLY A 151 2.36 -16.12 3.17
CA GLY A 151 0.90 -16.24 3.14
C GLY A 151 0.46 -17.50 2.39
N ARG A 152 1.02 -17.73 1.19
CA ARG A 152 0.75 -18.93 0.39
C ARG A 152 1.14 -20.23 1.11
N ARG A 153 2.30 -20.29 1.78
CA ARG A 153 2.75 -21.49 2.52
C ARG A 153 1.78 -21.87 3.63
N HIS A 154 1.18 -20.89 4.29
CA HIS A 154 0.28 -21.09 5.43
C HIS A 154 -1.21 -21.07 5.05
N GLY A 155 -1.54 -20.96 3.75
CA GLY A 155 -2.92 -20.93 3.28
C GLY A 155 -3.68 -19.65 3.63
N VAL A 156 -2.97 -18.56 3.88
CA VAL A 156 -3.52 -17.24 4.19
C VAL A 156 -3.90 -16.54 2.90
N ARG A 157 -5.13 -16.01 2.82
CA ARG A 157 -5.60 -15.28 1.64
C ARG A 157 -4.75 -14.03 1.41
N THR A 158 -4.08 -13.93 0.28
CA THR A 158 -3.19 -12.81 -0.05
C THR A 158 -3.86 -11.84 -1.02
N VAL A 159 -4.01 -10.59 -0.58
CA VAL A 159 -4.56 -9.49 -1.38
C VAL A 159 -3.43 -8.51 -1.70
N LEU A 160 -3.21 -8.25 -2.99
CA LEU A 160 -2.20 -7.31 -3.45
C LEU A 160 -2.85 -6.10 -4.14
N THR A 161 -2.54 -4.91 -3.64
CA THR A 161 -2.73 -3.65 -4.37
C THR A 161 -1.43 -3.31 -5.10
N PRO A 162 -1.34 -3.41 -6.43
CA PRO A 162 -0.09 -3.26 -7.17
C PRO A 162 0.29 -1.78 -7.37
N ALA A 163 0.39 -1.04 -6.26
CA ALA A 163 0.60 0.41 -6.24
C ALA A 163 1.83 0.78 -5.37
N PRO A 164 2.72 1.67 -5.85
CA PRO A 164 2.74 2.28 -7.18
C PRO A 164 3.07 1.29 -8.30
N ALA A 165 2.64 1.62 -9.53
CA ALA A 165 2.83 0.78 -10.71
C ALA A 165 4.31 0.51 -10.99
N GLN A 166 4.68 -0.76 -11.08
CA GLN A 166 6.01 -1.24 -11.40
C GLN A 166 5.96 -2.67 -11.96
N THR A 167 7.07 -3.15 -12.52
CA THR A 167 7.18 -4.53 -12.99
C THR A 167 7.15 -5.51 -11.81
N LEU A 168 6.26 -6.51 -11.87
CA LEU A 168 6.11 -7.50 -10.79
C LEU A 168 6.76 -8.83 -11.14
N PRO A 169 7.52 -9.44 -10.21
CA PRO A 169 8.06 -10.77 -10.42
C PRO A 169 6.92 -11.80 -10.54
N PRO A 170 7.03 -12.81 -11.42
CA PRO A 170 5.99 -13.82 -11.60
C PRO A 170 5.61 -14.53 -10.29
N GLY A 171 6.57 -14.76 -9.40
CA GLY A 171 6.34 -15.40 -8.10
C GLY A 171 5.35 -14.63 -7.20
N LEU A 172 5.35 -13.30 -7.26
CA LEU A 172 4.46 -12.47 -6.44
C LEU A 172 3.00 -12.66 -6.86
N LEU A 173 2.72 -12.61 -8.16
CA LEU A 173 1.36 -12.82 -8.66
C LEU A 173 0.92 -14.27 -8.47
N ALA A 174 1.82 -15.24 -8.65
CA ALA A 174 1.51 -16.63 -8.36
C ALA A 174 1.16 -16.89 -6.89
N ALA A 175 1.59 -16.02 -5.97
CA ALA A 175 1.28 -16.06 -4.55
C ALA A 175 0.17 -15.06 -4.13
N THR A 176 -0.52 -14.45 -5.09
CA THR A 176 -1.62 -13.50 -4.86
C THR A 176 -2.95 -14.17 -5.21
N ASP A 177 -3.91 -14.15 -4.29
CA ASP A 177 -5.26 -14.68 -4.51
C ASP A 177 -6.18 -13.63 -5.13
N LEU A 178 -6.06 -12.37 -4.69
CA LEU A 178 -6.85 -11.25 -5.18
C LEU A 178 -5.94 -10.06 -5.51
N LEU A 179 -5.96 -9.63 -6.77
CA LEU A 179 -5.26 -8.42 -7.22
C LEU A 179 -6.24 -7.25 -7.33
N VAL A 180 -5.87 -6.08 -6.78
CA VAL A 180 -6.75 -4.90 -6.74
C VAL A 180 -6.07 -3.67 -7.38
N PRO A 181 -5.88 -3.65 -8.72
CA PRO A 181 -5.33 -2.48 -9.40
C PRO A 181 -6.38 -1.39 -9.62
N ASN A 182 -5.95 -0.15 -9.83
CA ASN A 182 -6.75 0.84 -10.57
C ASN A 182 -6.57 0.70 -12.09
N GLU A 183 -7.28 1.52 -12.87
CA GLU A 183 -7.19 1.52 -14.34
C GLU A 183 -5.75 1.72 -14.87
N HIS A 184 -4.99 2.63 -14.27
CA HIS A 184 -3.62 2.93 -14.71
C HIS A 184 -2.65 1.78 -14.37
N GLU A 185 -2.81 1.17 -13.20
CA GLU A 185 -2.02 0.02 -12.75
C GLU A 185 -2.35 -1.24 -13.57
N ALA A 186 -3.63 -1.48 -13.84
CA ALA A 186 -4.07 -2.59 -14.69
C ALA A 186 -3.52 -2.46 -16.11
N ALA A 187 -3.55 -1.25 -16.68
CA ALA A 187 -2.96 -0.96 -17.98
C ALA A 187 -1.44 -1.13 -17.98
N ALA A 188 -0.75 -0.70 -16.92
CA ALA A 188 0.70 -0.90 -16.80
C ALA A 188 1.09 -2.38 -16.74
N LEU A 189 0.26 -3.23 -16.13
CA LEU A 189 0.52 -4.66 -15.98
C LEU A 189 0.16 -5.50 -17.22
N THR A 190 -0.74 -5.01 -18.07
CA THR A 190 -1.32 -5.80 -19.18
C THR A 190 -1.07 -5.21 -20.56
N GLY A 191 -0.78 -3.91 -20.64
CA GLY A 191 -0.73 -3.16 -21.90
C GLY A 191 -2.11 -2.73 -22.43
N SER A 192 -3.23 -3.16 -21.83
CA SER A 192 -4.57 -2.76 -22.26
C SER A 192 -5.15 -1.65 -21.40
N ARG A 193 -5.73 -0.64 -22.05
CA ARG A 193 -6.48 0.44 -21.37
C ARG A 193 -7.96 0.09 -21.16
N ASP A 194 -8.44 -1.00 -21.74
CA ASP A 194 -9.80 -1.50 -21.46
C ASP A 194 -9.77 -2.30 -20.14
N PRO A 195 -10.47 -1.86 -19.08
CA PRO A 195 -10.48 -2.56 -17.80
C PRO A 195 -10.96 -4.02 -17.88
N ALA A 196 -11.90 -4.33 -18.79
CA ALA A 196 -12.42 -5.69 -18.94
C ALA A 196 -11.38 -6.61 -19.57
N GLU A 197 -10.71 -6.14 -20.63
CA GLU A 197 -9.60 -6.87 -21.25
C GLU A 197 -8.42 -7.03 -20.29
N ALA A 198 -8.05 -5.96 -19.57
CA ALA A 198 -6.98 -5.99 -18.59
C ALA A 198 -7.28 -7.01 -17.47
N ALA A 199 -8.51 -7.02 -16.93
CA ALA A 199 -8.92 -8.01 -15.93
C ALA A 199 -8.81 -9.45 -16.48
N ARG A 200 -9.27 -9.69 -17.72
CA ARG A 200 -9.16 -11.01 -18.38
C ARG A 200 -7.72 -11.48 -18.50
N VAL A 201 -6.79 -10.61 -18.90
CA VAL A 201 -5.35 -10.94 -19.00
C VAL A 201 -4.75 -11.21 -17.61
N LEU A 202 -5.16 -10.44 -16.59
CA LEU A 202 -4.69 -10.65 -15.21
C LEU A 202 -5.17 -11.98 -14.63
N LEU A 203 -6.35 -12.48 -15.04
CA LEU A 203 -6.86 -13.79 -14.61
C LEU A 203 -6.02 -14.97 -15.09
N ASP A 204 -5.11 -14.81 -16.06
CA ASP A 204 -4.12 -15.84 -16.39
C ASP A 204 -3.03 -15.96 -15.30
N ARG A 205 -2.87 -14.92 -14.47
CA ARG A 205 -1.79 -14.79 -13.48
C ARG A 205 -2.27 -14.91 -12.03
N VAL A 206 -3.50 -14.47 -11.74
CA VAL A 206 -4.12 -14.52 -10.41
C VAL A 206 -5.53 -15.14 -10.46
N PRO A 207 -6.06 -15.70 -9.35
CA PRO A 207 -7.41 -16.25 -9.29
C PRO A 207 -8.53 -15.19 -9.42
N GLU A 208 -8.37 -14.04 -8.75
CA GLU A 208 -9.38 -12.98 -8.69
C GLU A 208 -8.77 -11.60 -8.94
N VAL A 209 -9.55 -10.72 -9.58
CA VAL A 209 -9.15 -9.34 -9.88
C VAL A 209 -10.31 -8.39 -9.57
N VAL A 210 -10.01 -7.28 -8.90
CA VAL A 210 -10.91 -6.13 -8.75
C VAL A 210 -10.23 -4.90 -9.35
N VAL A 211 -10.65 -4.49 -10.54
CA VAL A 211 -10.17 -3.24 -11.15
C VAL A 211 -11.02 -2.08 -10.65
N THR A 212 -10.41 -1.13 -9.93
CA THR A 212 -11.11 0.08 -9.47
C THR A 212 -11.20 1.13 -10.57
N LEU A 213 -12.39 1.72 -10.74
CA LEU A 213 -12.76 2.61 -11.87
C LEU A 213 -13.12 4.04 -11.40
N GLY A 214 -12.52 4.46 -10.28
CA GLY A 214 -12.84 5.73 -9.61
C GLY A 214 -14.32 5.81 -9.24
N ALA A 215 -14.98 6.90 -9.64
CA ALA A 215 -16.40 7.13 -9.36
C ALA A 215 -17.35 6.13 -10.04
N ARG A 216 -16.88 5.34 -11.02
CA ARG A 216 -17.69 4.33 -11.72
C ARG A 216 -17.77 3.00 -10.96
N GLY A 217 -17.19 2.91 -9.77
CA GLY A 217 -17.17 1.70 -8.96
C GLY A 217 -15.98 0.81 -9.31
N CYS A 218 -16.22 -0.48 -9.49
CA CYS A 218 -15.19 -1.46 -9.80
C CYS A 218 -15.71 -2.56 -10.73
N LEU A 219 -14.79 -3.19 -11.45
CA LEU A 219 -15.01 -4.42 -12.20
C LEU A 219 -14.40 -5.58 -11.41
N TYR A 220 -15.21 -6.57 -11.06
CA TYR A 220 -14.76 -7.83 -10.48
C TYR A 220 -14.72 -8.92 -11.55
N ALA A 221 -13.65 -9.70 -11.55
CA ALA A 221 -13.52 -10.88 -12.40
C ALA A 221 -12.82 -12.00 -11.61
N ALA A 222 -13.25 -13.25 -11.83
CA ALA A 222 -12.68 -14.42 -11.18
C ALA A 222 -12.54 -15.57 -12.18
N ARG A 223 -11.46 -16.36 -12.04
CA ARG A 223 -11.22 -17.51 -12.90
C ARG A 223 -12.29 -18.57 -12.66
N GLY A 224 -13.01 -18.95 -13.71
CA GLY A 224 -14.05 -19.98 -13.64
C GLY A 224 -15.42 -19.49 -13.18
N ALA A 225 -15.61 -18.18 -12.98
CA ALA A 225 -16.95 -17.60 -12.94
C ALA A 225 -17.47 -17.47 -14.39
N ALA A 226 -18.53 -18.20 -14.71
CA ALA A 226 -19.25 -18.14 -15.98
C ALA A 226 -20.18 -16.92 -16.05
#